data_AF-A0A3B3D2H9-F1
#
_entry.id   AF-A0A3B3D2H9-F1
#
_cell.length_a   1.000
_cell.length_b   1.000
_cell.length_c   1.000
_cell.angle_alpha   90.00
_cell.angle_beta   90.00
_cell.angle_gamma   90.00
#
_symmetry.space_group_name_H-M   'P 1'
#
loop_
_entity.id
_entity.type
_entity.pdbx_description
1 polymer ?
#
loop_
_entity_poly.entity_id
_entity_poly.type
_entity_poly.pdbx_seq_one_letter_code
_entity_poly.pdbx_strand_id
1 'polypeptide(L)'
;MSVSTSFSSLHIVLGYDFMGLLCFMQEAFEKAAEEVKVLKAKPDQSEMTELYGLYKQATKGDNNTDRPGFFDFMGKTKWDAWTSKKGLSKEQAMAKYVDLVEKLKVKYGI
;
A
#
# COMPACT_ATOMS: atom_id res chain seq x y z
N MET A 1 -18.58 -33.50 33.38
CA MET A 1 -18.21 -34.28 32.17
C MET A 1 -19.25 -33.90 31.12
N SER A 2 -18.98 -33.22 30.02
CA SER A 2 -17.78 -33.12 29.20
C SER A 2 -17.77 -31.75 28.50
N VAL A 3 -16.61 -31.11 28.45
CA VAL A 3 -16.40 -29.82 27.76
C VAL A 3 -16.12 -30.15 26.29
N SER A 4 -17.12 -30.00 25.43
CA SER A 4 -16.98 -30.12 23.98
C SER A 4 -17.73 -28.95 23.33
N THR A 5 -17.22 -27.74 23.55
CA THR A 5 -17.62 -26.57 22.77
C THR A 5 -16.57 -26.35 21.70
N SER A 6 -16.91 -26.83 20.51
CA SER A 6 -16.18 -26.74 19.25
C SER A 6 -15.49 -25.39 19.02
N PHE A 7 -14.22 -25.51 18.70
CA PHE A 7 -13.24 -24.51 18.27
C PHE A 7 -13.66 -23.67 17.02
N SER A 8 -14.87 -23.85 16.48
CA SER A 8 -15.34 -23.21 15.24
C SER A 8 -15.96 -21.81 15.41
N SER A 9 -16.28 -21.37 16.64
CA SER A 9 -16.85 -20.02 16.85
C SER A 9 -15.79 -18.91 16.98
N LEU A 10 -14.50 -19.24 17.10
CA LEU A 10 -13.43 -18.23 17.24
C LEU A 10 -13.03 -17.59 15.91
N HIS A 11 -13.29 -18.26 14.78
CA HIS A 11 -12.97 -17.75 13.44
C HIS A 11 -13.94 -16.66 12.95
N ILE A 12 -15.14 -16.60 13.55
CA ILE A 12 -16.17 -15.62 13.17
C ILE A 12 -15.91 -14.29 13.87
N VAL A 13 -15.54 -14.27 15.15
CA VAL A 13 -15.29 -13.00 15.87
C VAL A 13 -13.97 -12.34 15.44
N LEU A 14 -12.91 -13.13 15.24
CA LEU A 14 -11.62 -12.62 14.73
C LEU A 14 -11.65 -12.23 13.23
N GLY A 15 -12.64 -12.72 12.48
CA GLY A 15 -12.85 -12.36 11.07
C GLY A 15 -13.43 -10.96 10.88
N TYR A 16 -14.24 -10.47 11.82
CA TYR A 16 -14.77 -9.09 11.78
C TYR A 16 -13.74 -8.05 12.24
N ASP A 17 -12.86 -8.39 13.20
CA ASP A 17 -11.73 -7.53 13.58
C ASP A 17 -10.68 -7.44 12.45
N PHE A 18 -10.35 -8.56 11.80
CA PHE A 18 -9.42 -8.57 10.66
C PHE A 18 -9.98 -7.83 9.43
N MET A 19 -11.29 -7.97 9.16
CA MET A 19 -11.95 -7.25 8.06
C MET A 19 -12.16 -5.76 8.39
N GLY A 20 -12.38 -5.41 9.67
CA GLY A 20 -12.41 -4.02 10.14
C GLY A 20 -11.05 -3.33 10.03
N LEU A 21 -9.96 -4.06 10.31
CA LEU A 21 -8.59 -3.55 10.19
C LEU A 21 -8.20 -3.29 8.72
N LEU A 22 -8.61 -4.18 7.81
CA LEU A 22 -8.41 -4.01 6.36
C LEU A 22 -9.16 -2.78 5.83
N CYS A 23 -10.39 -2.55 6.28
CA CYS A 23 -11.17 -1.34 5.92
C CYS A 23 -10.47 -0.07 6.41
N PHE A 24 -9.98 -0.06 7.66
CA PHE A 24 -9.27 1.08 8.25
C PHE A 24 -7.99 1.45 7.50
N MET A 25 -7.18 0.46 7.09
CA MET A 25 -5.98 0.72 6.29
C MET A 25 -6.30 1.23 4.89
N GLN A 26 -7.39 0.74 4.29
CA GLN A 26 -7.88 1.19 2.99
C GLN A 26 -8.32 2.66 3.04
N GLU A 27 -9.05 3.06 4.08
CA GLU A 27 -9.50 4.43 4.29
C GLU A 27 -8.32 5.40 4.51
N ALA A 28 -7.36 5.02 5.37
CA ALA A 28 -6.15 5.80 5.59
C ALA A 28 -5.33 5.97 4.30
N PHE A 29 -5.28 4.92 3.48
CA PHE A 29 -4.62 4.93 2.19
C PHE A 29 -5.33 5.82 1.16
N GLU A 30 -6.65 5.75 1.06
CA GLU A 30 -7.44 6.61 0.17
C GLU A 30 -7.31 8.09 0.57
N LYS A 31 -7.39 8.38 1.87
CA LYS A 31 -7.17 9.73 2.38
C LYS A 31 -5.78 10.24 2.04
N ALA A 32 -4.74 9.43 2.28
CA ALA A 32 -3.36 9.77 1.92
C ALA A 32 -3.20 9.99 0.40
N ALA A 33 -3.89 9.21 -0.43
CA ALA A 33 -3.87 9.37 -1.89
C ALA A 33 -4.54 10.66 -2.36
N GLU A 34 -5.63 11.08 -1.72
CA GLU A 34 -6.26 12.39 -1.96
C GLU A 34 -5.36 13.53 -1.50
N GLU A 35 -4.75 13.42 -0.31
CA GLU A 35 -3.83 14.44 0.20
C GLU A 35 -2.61 14.65 -0.72
N VAL A 36 -2.05 13.57 -1.30
CA VAL A 36 -0.98 13.67 -2.30
C VAL A 36 -1.43 14.42 -3.56
N LYS A 37 -2.70 14.29 -3.97
CA LYS A 37 -3.23 15.03 -5.13
C LYS A 37 -3.40 16.52 -4.85
N VAL A 38 -3.63 16.89 -3.59
CA VAL A 38 -3.89 18.27 -3.14
C VAL A 38 -2.60 18.99 -2.71
N LEU A 39 -1.46 18.30 -2.68
CA LEU A 39 -0.15 18.91 -2.42
C LEU A 39 0.09 20.13 -3.33
N LYS A 40 0.45 21.27 -2.72
CA LYS A 40 0.76 22.53 -3.43
C LYS A 40 1.98 22.43 -4.35
N ALA A 41 2.86 21.49 -4.07
CA ALA A 41 4.06 21.23 -4.85
C ALA A 41 4.06 19.78 -5.34
N LYS A 42 4.47 19.57 -6.59
CA LYS A 42 4.65 18.22 -7.12
C LYS A 42 5.79 17.52 -6.37
N PRO A 43 5.56 16.35 -5.76
CA PRO A 43 6.63 15.56 -5.18
C PRO A 43 7.66 15.15 -6.23
N ASP A 44 8.88 14.86 -5.78
CA ASP A 44 9.98 14.47 -6.66
C ASP A 44 9.63 13.21 -7.47
N GLN A 45 10.21 13.08 -8.66
CA GLN A 45 9.92 11.95 -9.55
C GLN A 45 10.19 10.59 -8.87
N SER A 46 11.20 10.51 -8.00
CA SER A 46 11.53 9.33 -7.19
C SER A 46 10.42 8.98 -6.20
N GLU A 47 9.88 9.98 -5.49
CA GLU A 47 8.82 9.82 -4.50
C GLU A 47 7.52 9.40 -5.19
N MET A 48 7.20 9.97 -6.35
CA MET A 48 6.09 9.52 -7.18
C MET A 48 6.22 8.05 -7.60
N THR A 49 7.42 7.60 -7.97
CA THR A 49 7.64 6.19 -8.35
C THR A 49 7.56 5.25 -7.15
N GLU A 50 8.00 5.69 -5.97
CA GLU A 50 7.84 4.91 -4.73
C GLU A 50 6.38 4.79 -4.30
N LEU A 51 5.64 5.91 -4.29
CA LEU A 51 4.19 5.93 -4.05
C LEU A 51 3.47 4.99 -5.02
N TYR A 52 3.82 5.03 -6.30
CA TYR A 52 3.27 4.13 -7.30
C TYR A 52 3.56 2.66 -6.97
N GLY A 53 4.81 2.32 -6.64
CA GLY A 53 5.19 0.94 -6.29
C GLY A 53 4.42 0.41 -5.08
N LEU A 54 4.31 1.23 -4.03
CA LEU A 54 3.55 0.89 -2.82
C LEU A 54 2.04 0.77 -3.10
N TYR A 55 1.47 1.71 -3.88
CA TYR A 55 0.08 1.68 -4.31
C TYR A 55 -0.25 0.40 -5.08
N LYS A 56 0.63 0.03 -6.03
CA LYS A 56 0.48 -1.18 -6.83
C LYS A 56 0.61 -2.43 -5.98
N GLN A 57 1.54 -2.46 -5.03
CA GLN A 57 1.67 -3.60 -4.11
C GLN A 57 0.45 -3.74 -3.18
N ALA A 58 -0.07 -2.64 -2.63
CA ALA A 58 -1.24 -2.65 -1.77
C ALA A 58 -2.52 -3.12 -2.50
N THR A 59 -2.67 -2.76 -3.78
CA THR A 59 -3.88 -3.05 -4.57
C THR A 59 -3.80 -4.36 -5.34
N LYS A 60 -2.73 -4.55 -6.12
CA LYS A 60 -2.52 -5.70 -7.02
C LYS A 60 -1.68 -6.81 -6.39
N GLY A 61 -0.90 -6.51 -5.34
CA GLY A 61 0.10 -7.42 -4.80
C GLY A 61 1.37 -7.45 -5.66
N ASP A 62 2.08 -8.58 -5.58
CA ASP A 62 3.38 -8.77 -6.21
C ASP A 62 3.38 -8.50 -7.72
N ASN A 63 4.44 -7.82 -8.18
CA ASN A 63 4.63 -7.58 -9.60
C ASN A 63 4.98 -8.89 -10.33
N ASN A 64 4.11 -9.28 -11.26
CA ASN A 64 4.28 -10.43 -12.16
C ASN A 64 4.32 -10.00 -13.63
N THR A 65 4.51 -8.72 -13.91
CA THR A 65 4.60 -8.20 -15.29
C THR A 65 6.05 -8.22 -15.77
N ASP A 66 6.25 -8.38 -17.07
CA ASP A 66 7.59 -8.32 -17.66
C ASP A 66 8.17 -6.91 -17.56
N ARG A 67 9.50 -6.85 -17.42
CA ARG A 67 10.20 -5.58 -17.32
C ARG A 67 10.07 -4.83 -18.66
N PRO A 68 9.65 -3.55 -18.65
CA PRO A 68 9.53 -2.77 -19.87
C PRO A 68 10.90 -2.61 -20.56
N GLY A 69 10.85 -2.47 -21.88
CA GLY A 69 12.03 -2.42 -22.74
C GLY A 69 12.96 -1.23 -22.40
N PHE A 70 14.24 -1.37 -22.77
CA PHE A 70 15.31 -0.42 -22.40
C PHE A 70 15.02 1.05 -22.75
N PHE A 71 14.23 1.31 -23.80
CA PHE A 71 13.89 2.66 -24.24
C PHE A 71 12.80 3.35 -23.40
N ASP A 72 12.06 2.61 -22.55
CA ASP A 72 11.08 3.18 -21.64
C ASP A 72 11.66 3.36 -20.23
N PHE A 73 12.47 4.40 -20.07
CA PHE A 73 13.10 4.71 -18.79
C PHE A 73 12.08 4.97 -17.68
N MET A 74 10.95 5.62 -17.99
CA MET A 74 9.92 5.94 -16.99
C MET A 74 9.15 4.70 -16.57
N GLY A 75 8.75 3.85 -17.52
CA GLY A 75 8.13 2.57 -17.24
C GLY A 75 9.05 1.66 -16.45
N LYS A 76 10.34 1.61 -16.82
CA LYS A 76 11.37 0.85 -16.10
C LYS A 76 11.52 1.31 -14.66
N THR A 77 11.55 2.61 -14.37
CA THR A 77 11.64 3.10 -12.99
C THR A 77 10.39 2.74 -12.18
N LYS A 78 9.18 2.88 -12.75
CA LYS A 78 7.93 2.46 -12.10
C LYS A 78 7.90 0.96 -11.83
N TRP A 79 8.35 0.16 -12.80
CA TRP A 79 8.42 -1.29 -12.68
C TRP A 79 9.46 -1.72 -11.66
N ASP A 80 10.66 -1.14 -11.70
CA ASP A 80 11.75 -1.41 -10.75
C ASP A 80 11.28 -1.04 -9.32
N ALA A 81 10.56 0.08 -9.16
CA ALA A 81 9.97 0.49 -7.87
C ALA A 81 8.92 -0.52 -7.37
N TRP A 82 7.98 -0.97 -8.21
CA TRP A 82 6.99 -1.98 -7.81
C TRP A 82 7.64 -3.33 -7.50
N THR A 83 8.57 -3.79 -8.33
CA THR A 83 9.33 -5.03 -8.13
C THR A 83 10.16 -4.98 -6.83
N SER A 84 10.71 -3.82 -6.45
CA SER A 84 11.44 -3.66 -5.18
C SER A 84 10.56 -3.89 -3.94
N LYS A 85 9.23 -3.80 -4.08
CA LYS A 85 8.25 -3.98 -3.00
C LYS A 85 7.66 -5.39 -2.97
N LYS A 86 8.12 -6.29 -3.86
CA LYS A 86 7.67 -7.68 -3.92
C LYS A 86 7.89 -8.39 -2.58
N GLY A 87 6.91 -9.18 -2.15
CA GLY A 87 6.91 -9.87 -0.87
C GLY A 87 6.39 -9.04 0.31
N LEU A 88 6.07 -7.75 0.11
CA LEU A 88 5.32 -6.98 1.12
C LEU A 88 3.85 -7.38 1.11
N SER A 89 3.28 -7.61 2.29
CA SER A 89 1.84 -7.76 2.46
C SER A 89 1.09 -6.47 2.12
N LYS A 90 -0.21 -6.57 1.85
CA LYS A 90 -1.04 -5.40 1.50
C LYS A 90 -1.05 -4.38 2.63
N GLU A 91 -1.16 -4.85 3.87
CA GLU A 91 -1.18 -4.00 5.06
C GLU A 91 0.15 -3.26 5.22
N GLN A 92 1.28 -3.95 5.04
CA GLN A 92 2.61 -3.31 5.10
C GLN A 92 2.82 -2.30 3.97
N ALA A 93 2.30 -2.58 2.78
CA ALA A 93 2.38 -1.65 1.65
C ALA A 93 1.55 -0.39 1.91
N MET A 94 0.33 -0.53 2.45
CA MET A 94 -0.53 0.60 2.86
C MET A 94 0.11 1.42 3.98
N ALA A 95 0.64 0.77 5.02
CA ALA A 95 1.33 1.45 6.12
C ALA A 95 2.50 2.30 5.60
N LYS A 96 3.38 1.71 4.77
CA LYS A 96 4.50 2.44 4.17
C LYS A 96 4.05 3.55 3.23
N TYR A 97 2.91 3.40 2.56
CA TYR A 97 2.35 4.46 1.72
C TYR A 97 1.96 5.66 2.58
N VAL A 98 1.21 5.43 3.66
CA VAL A 98 0.82 6.49 4.60
C VAL A 98 2.05 7.19 5.19
N ASP A 99 3.05 6.43 5.67
CA ASP A 99 4.31 7.00 6.19
C ASP A 99 5.02 7.89 5.16
N LEU A 100 5.02 7.48 3.89
CA LEU A 100 5.65 8.24 2.80
C LEU A 100 4.85 9.53 2.55
N VAL A 101 3.53 9.45 2.47
CA VAL A 101 2.66 10.63 2.33
C VAL A 101 2.86 11.60 3.49
N GLU A 102 2.91 11.14 4.73
CA GLU A 102 3.19 12.01 5.88
C GLU A 102 4.54 12.73 5.76
N LYS A 103 5.59 12.03 5.30
CA LYS A 103 6.88 12.68 5.01
C LYS A 103 6.77 13.73 3.92
N LEU A 104 5.99 13.48 2.86
CA LEU A 104 5.75 14.47 1.80
C LEU A 104 4.98 15.67 2.31
N LYS A 105 3.99 15.47 3.18
CA LYS A 105 3.26 16.56 3.83
C LYS A 105 4.19 17.46 4.62
N VAL A 106 5.10 16.86 5.40
CA VAL A 106 6.11 17.61 6.16
C VAL A 106 7.10 18.32 5.24
N LYS A 107 7.54 17.66 4.16
CA LYS A 107 8.55 18.18 3.23
C LYS A 107 8.02 19.32 2.34
N TYR A 108 6.82 19.17 1.80
CA TYR A 108 6.24 20.12 0.84
C TYR A 108 5.24 21.10 1.45
N GLY A 109 4.75 20.81 2.66
CA GLY A 109 3.79 21.65 3.39
C GLY A 109 2.40 21.63 2.76
N ILE A 110 1.42 21.08 3.49
CA ILE A 110 -0.01 21.26 3.19
C ILE A 110 -0.60 22.24 4.19
#